data_AF-A0A2W4HVP6-F1
#
_entry.id   AF-A0A2W4HVP6-F1
#
_cell.length_a   1.000
_cell.length_b   1.000
_cell.length_c   1.000
_cell.angle_alpha   90.00
_cell.angle_beta   90.00
_cell.angle_gamma   90.00
#
_symmetry.space_group_name_H-M   'P 1'
#
loop_
_entity.id
_entity.type
_entity.pdbx_description
1 polymer ?
#
loop_
_entity_poly.entity_id
_entity_poly.type
_entity_poly.pdbx_seq_one_letter_code
_entity_poly.pdbx_strand_id
1 'polypeptide(L)'
;MTSKILLNIFQTKSDVAPGLRFGTAAMLICLLVILGYQLITPVKVRIERKVETSGEVLRKRLPTINSLIAFQAKLSLNKEQVTRLNDLSRKEKAQLKPVEGEITEIRKRFESDSKETERTMTLADLQRLATNISAPSKVKREIEVRFSIEAWRVLREEQRLVARQIFSGAKESGY
;
A
#
# COMPACT_ATOMS: atom_id res chain seq x y z
N MET A 1 -59.59 32.92 -49.96
CA MET A 1 -59.86 31.61 -49.34
C MET A 1 -58.79 31.39 -48.28
N THR A 2 -59.06 31.76 -47.02
CA THR A 2 -59.49 30.83 -45.93
C THR A 2 -58.35 29.88 -45.55
N SER A 3 -57.85 29.77 -44.34
CA SER A 3 -58.21 30.21 -42.98
C SER A 3 -56.92 30.06 -42.16
N LYS A 4 -56.53 30.94 -41.25
CA LYS A 4 -57.01 31.04 -39.85
C LYS A 4 -57.19 29.65 -39.19
N ILE A 5 -56.72 29.52 -37.94
CA ILE A 5 -56.63 28.31 -37.10
C ILE A 5 -55.25 27.65 -37.32
N LEU A 6 -54.18 28.01 -36.62
CA LEU A 6 -53.99 27.91 -35.17
C LEU A 6 -53.09 29.03 -34.65
N LEU A 7 -53.60 30.26 -34.73
CA LEU A 7 -53.06 31.42 -34.05
C LEU A 7 -54.02 31.74 -32.90
N ASN A 8 -53.99 30.92 -31.85
CA ASN A 8 -54.59 31.21 -30.56
C ASN A 8 -54.12 30.17 -29.55
N ILE A 9 -53.83 30.64 -28.33
CA ILE A 9 -53.02 30.00 -27.28
C ILE A 9 -51.53 30.21 -27.57
N PHE A 10 -50.99 31.42 -27.56
CA PHE A 10 -50.64 32.11 -26.31
C PHE A 10 -50.63 33.63 -26.55
N GLN A 11 -51.83 34.20 -26.73
CA GLN A 11 -52.09 35.54 -26.21
C GLN A 11 -52.41 35.39 -24.72
N THR A 12 -51.39 35.14 -23.90
CA THR A 12 -51.46 35.55 -22.49
C THR A 12 -50.90 36.95 -22.44
N LYS A 13 -51.82 37.90 -22.25
CA LYS A 13 -51.54 39.25 -21.78
C LYS A 13 -50.33 39.25 -20.86
N SER A 14 -49.45 40.18 -21.18
CA SER A 14 -48.53 40.81 -20.25
C SER A 14 -49.27 41.27 -19.00
N ASP A 15 -49.31 40.41 -18.00
CA ASP A 15 -49.36 40.79 -16.59
C ASP A 15 -48.29 39.96 -15.87
N VAL A 16 -47.03 40.18 -16.26
CA VAL A 16 -45.89 39.74 -15.46
C VAL A 16 -45.17 41.00 -15.03
N ALA A 17 -45.31 41.28 -13.72
CA ALA A 17 -44.67 42.38 -13.04
C ALA A 17 -43.20 42.53 -13.48
N PRO A 18 -42.69 43.77 -13.65
CA PRO A 18 -41.33 44.04 -14.12
C PRO A 18 -40.20 43.48 -13.21
N GLY A 19 -40.53 42.79 -12.11
CA GLY A 19 -39.57 42.14 -11.22
C GLY A 19 -39.23 40.67 -11.55
N LEU A 20 -40.00 39.95 -12.38
CA LEU A 20 -39.86 38.48 -12.50
C LEU A 20 -38.82 38.00 -13.54
N ARG A 21 -38.43 38.87 -14.49
CA ARG A 21 -37.47 38.52 -15.55
C ARG A 21 -36.00 38.65 -15.11
N PHE A 22 -35.72 39.56 -14.17
CA PHE A 22 -34.38 39.73 -13.60
C PHE A 22 -34.03 38.61 -12.62
N GLY A 23 -34.99 38.13 -11.82
CA GLY A 23 -34.75 37.06 -10.85
C GLY A 23 -34.44 35.70 -11.48
N THR A 24 -35.13 35.35 -12.58
CA THR A 24 -34.91 34.09 -13.31
C THR A 24 -33.63 34.11 -14.13
N ALA A 25 -33.29 35.24 -14.77
CA ALA A 25 -32.02 35.42 -15.46
C ALA A 25 -30.83 35.40 -14.48
N ALA A 26 -30.96 36.06 -13.32
CA ALA A 26 -29.93 36.03 -12.28
C ALA A 26 -29.72 34.62 -11.70
N MET A 27 -30.79 33.85 -11.49
CA MET A 27 -30.68 32.44 -11.07
C MET A 27 -29.96 31.58 -12.11
N LEU A 28 -30.25 31.74 -13.40
CA LEU A 28 -29.59 30.99 -14.47
C LEU A 28 -28.10 31.31 -14.60
N ILE A 29 -27.74 32.60 -14.49
CA ILE A 29 -26.34 33.03 -14.48
C ILE A 29 -25.63 32.47 -13.25
N CYS A 30 -26.27 32.50 -12.08
CA CYS A 30 -25.69 31.95 -10.86
C CYS A 30 -25.50 30.42 -10.95
N LEU A 31 -26.43 29.70 -11.59
CA LEU A 31 -26.32 28.27 -11.85
C LEU A 31 -25.16 27.94 -12.79
N LEU A 32 -24.98 28.72 -13.85
CA LEU A 32 -23.84 28.58 -14.77
C LEU A 32 -22.50 28.86 -14.10
N VAL A 33 -22.43 29.86 -13.22
CA VAL A 33 -21.22 30.19 -12.45
C VAL A 33 -20.90 29.08 -11.44
N ILE A 34 -21.91 28.51 -10.77
CA ILE A 34 -21.71 27.39 -9.83
C ILE A 34 -21.24 26.13 -10.57
N LEU A 35 -21.85 25.80 -11.72
CA LEU A 35 -21.42 24.66 -12.55
C LEU A 35 -20.00 24.85 -13.09
N GLY A 36 -19.67 26.06 -13.57
CA GLY A 36 -18.32 26.40 -14.02
C GLY A 36 -17.29 26.30 -12.90
N TYR A 37 -17.64 26.75 -11.69
CA TYR A 37 -16.77 26.64 -10.52
C TYR A 37 -16.51 25.19 -10.15
N GLN A 38 -17.53 24.32 -10.16
CA GLN A 38 -17.38 22.90 -9.86
C GLN A 38 -16.50 22.15 -10.89
N LEU A 39 -16.52 22.55 -12.16
CA LEU A 39 -15.68 21.98 -13.22
C LEU A 39 -14.22 22.44 -13.14
N ILE A 40 -13.96 23.65 -12.65
CA ILE A 40 -12.61 24.22 -12.53
C ILE A 40 -11.95 23.81 -11.21
N THR A 41 -12.72 23.55 -10.14
CA THR A 41 -12.15 23.03 -8.90
C THR A 41 -11.66 21.61 -9.12
N PRO A 42 -10.34 21.35 -9.03
CA PRO A 42 -9.82 20.00 -9.13
C PRO A 42 -10.38 19.20 -7.96
N VAL A 43 -11.28 18.27 -8.26
CA VAL A 43 -11.71 17.26 -7.29
C VAL A 43 -10.44 16.52 -6.90
N LYS A 44 -9.87 16.88 -5.74
CA LYS A 44 -8.85 16.08 -5.09
C LYS A 44 -9.50 14.77 -4.73
N VAL A 45 -9.48 13.83 -5.67
CA VAL A 45 -9.72 12.42 -5.40
C VAL A 45 -8.59 12.01 -4.48
N ARG A 46 -8.81 12.17 -3.17
CA ARG A 46 -7.98 11.50 -2.17
C ARG A 46 -8.23 10.03 -2.37
N ILE A 47 -7.36 9.40 -3.15
CA ILE A 47 -7.21 7.95 -3.12
C ILE A 47 -6.65 7.66 -1.73
N GLU A 48 -7.51 7.55 -0.73
CA GLU A 48 -7.17 6.97 0.56
C GLU A 48 -7.01 5.46 0.36
N ARG A 49 -5.96 5.08 -0.38
CA ARG A 49 -5.44 3.72 -0.27
C ARG A 49 -4.93 3.66 1.16
N LYS A 50 -5.69 3.01 2.04
CA LYS A 50 -5.19 2.55 3.33
C LYS A 50 -4.03 1.59 3.03
N VAL A 51 -2.85 2.16 2.80
CA VAL A 51 -1.60 1.45 2.94
C VAL A 51 -1.50 1.27 4.43
N GLU A 52 -1.90 0.10 4.93
CA GLU A 52 -1.69 -0.27 6.32
C GLU A 52 -0.26 0.13 6.69
N THR A 53 -0.14 1.13 7.55
CA THR A 53 1.16 1.62 7.98
C THR A 53 1.90 0.44 8.57
N SER A 54 3.09 0.15 8.01
CA SER A 54 4.02 -0.93 8.35
C SER A 54 4.14 -1.27 9.86
N GLY A 55 3.81 -0.32 10.74
CA GLY A 55 3.70 -0.46 12.19
C GLY A 55 2.70 -1.51 12.71
N GLU A 56 1.51 -1.67 12.13
CA GLU A 56 0.56 -2.70 12.60
C GLU A 56 1.00 -4.12 12.19
N VAL A 57 1.64 -4.24 11.04
CA VAL A 57 2.20 -5.51 10.56
C VAL A 57 3.39 -5.95 11.43
N LEU A 58 4.18 -5.02 11.97
CA LEU A 58 5.29 -5.32 12.88
C LEU A 58 4.83 -6.08 14.15
N ARG A 59 3.66 -5.76 14.70
CA ARG A 59 3.13 -6.42 15.92
C ARG A 59 2.78 -7.90 15.73
N LYS A 60 2.53 -8.35 14.49
CA LYS A 60 2.21 -9.76 14.18
C LYS A 60 3.40 -10.56 13.67
N ARG A 61 4.56 -9.93 13.43
CA ARG A 61 5.72 -10.64 12.89
C ARG A 61 6.44 -11.41 13.99
N LEU A 62 6.62 -12.71 13.77
CA LEU A 62 7.50 -13.52 14.60
C LEU A 62 8.94 -13.02 14.46
N PRO A 63 9.75 -13.12 15.52
CA PRO A 63 11.16 -12.77 15.44
C PRO A 63 11.92 -13.70 14.50
N THR A 64 12.88 -13.13 13.78
CA THR A 64 13.73 -13.89 12.86
C THR A 64 14.74 -14.75 13.63
N ILE A 65 15.29 -15.78 12.98
CA ILE A 65 16.32 -16.65 13.55
C ILE A 65 17.50 -15.82 14.08
N ASN A 66 18.00 -14.88 13.27
CA ASN A 66 19.14 -14.04 13.65
C ASN A 66 18.82 -13.18 14.87
N SER A 67 17.58 -12.69 14.99
CA SER A 67 17.18 -11.90 16.15
C SER A 67 17.11 -12.76 17.42
N LEU A 68 16.60 -13.99 17.34
CA LEU A 68 16.59 -14.91 18.48
C LEU A 68 18.00 -15.27 18.96
N ILE A 69 18.93 -15.49 18.02
CA ILE A 69 20.34 -15.74 18.33
C ILE A 69 20.97 -14.50 18.98
N ALA A 70 20.71 -13.30 18.46
CA ALA A 70 21.22 -12.05 19.05
C ALA A 70 20.76 -11.83 20.50
N PHE A 71 19.56 -12.32 20.85
CA PHE A 71 19.02 -12.25 22.21
C PHE A 71 19.24 -13.53 23.04
N GLN A 72 20.20 -14.38 22.67
CA GLN A 72 20.50 -15.64 23.36
C GLN A 72 20.58 -15.50 24.87
N ALA A 73 21.33 -14.50 25.36
CA ALA A 73 21.52 -14.26 26.79
C ALA A 73 20.22 -13.82 27.48
N LYS A 74 19.41 -12.98 26.83
CA LYS A 74 18.13 -12.49 27.38
C LYS A 74 17.03 -13.55 27.39
N LEU A 75 17.08 -14.49 26.44
CA LEU A 75 16.15 -15.60 26.32
C LEU A 75 16.60 -16.86 27.08
N SER A 76 17.77 -16.81 27.74
CA SER A 76 18.37 -17.93 28.45
C SER A 76 18.38 -19.21 27.60
N LEU A 77 18.79 -19.10 26.32
CA LEU A 77 18.78 -20.25 25.41
C LEU A 77 19.87 -21.24 25.81
N ASN A 78 19.51 -22.52 25.89
CA ASN A 78 20.47 -23.58 26.16
C ASN A 78 21.32 -23.89 24.90
N LYS A 79 22.41 -24.66 25.08
CA LYS A 79 23.34 -25.00 23.98
C LYS A 79 22.64 -25.71 22.82
N GLU A 80 21.72 -26.62 23.10
CA GLU A 80 20.99 -27.38 22.07
C GLU A 80 20.08 -26.48 21.22
N GLN A 81 19.36 -25.57 21.86
CA GLN A 81 18.50 -24.58 21.19
C GLN A 81 19.34 -23.69 20.28
N VAL A 82 20.51 -23.24 20.75
CA VAL A 82 21.43 -22.41 19.97
C VAL A 82 21.98 -23.17 18.77
N THR A 83 22.40 -24.43 18.94
CA THR A 83 22.82 -25.28 17.82
C THR A 83 21.70 -25.42 16.79
N ARG A 84 20.48 -25.73 17.24
CA ARG A 84 19.33 -25.90 16.35
C ARG A 84 18.95 -24.62 15.61
N LEU A 85 19.01 -23.45 16.26
CA LEU A 85 18.79 -22.16 15.62
C LEU A 85 19.89 -21.84 14.59
N ASN A 86 21.14 -22.18 14.88
CA ASN A 86 22.24 -22.01 13.91
C ASN A 86 22.06 -22.93 12.69
N ASP A 87 21.62 -24.17 12.89
CA ASP A 87 21.32 -25.10 11.79
C ASP A 87 20.17 -24.57 10.92
N LEU A 88 19.12 -24.04 11.55
CA LEU A 88 18.02 -23.37 10.85
C LEU A 88 18.52 -22.15 10.08
N SER A 89 19.41 -21.32 10.65
CA SER A 89 20.00 -20.16 9.97
C SER A 89 20.79 -20.57 8.73
N ARG A 90 21.57 -21.66 8.81
CA ARG A 90 22.31 -22.19 7.65
C ARG A 90 21.37 -22.67 6.55
N LYS A 91 20.30 -23.39 6.92
CA LYS A 91 19.27 -23.86 5.97
C LYS A 91 18.50 -22.70 5.34
N GLU A 92 18.15 -21.70 6.12
CA GLU A 92 17.49 -20.47 5.64
C GLU A 92 18.37 -19.78 4.59
N LYS A 93 19.65 -19.53 4.92
CA LYS A 93 20.61 -18.93 3.97
C LYS A 93 20.76 -19.74 2.69
N ALA A 94 20.85 -21.07 2.80
CA ALA A 94 20.97 -21.94 1.64
C ALA A 94 19.75 -21.85 0.71
N GLN A 95 18.53 -21.74 1.27
CA GLN A 95 17.30 -21.61 0.49
C GLN A 95 17.05 -20.19 -0.03
N LEU A 96 17.47 -19.16 0.70
CA LEU A 96 17.35 -17.77 0.27
C LEU A 96 18.34 -17.42 -0.85
N LYS A 97 19.55 -18.00 -0.85
CA LYS A 97 20.60 -17.72 -1.84
C LYS A 97 20.14 -17.74 -3.31
N PRO A 98 19.44 -18.77 -3.82
CA PRO A 98 18.96 -18.76 -5.21
C PRO A 98 17.96 -17.63 -5.46
N VAL A 99 17.02 -17.40 -4.54
CA VAL A 99 15.98 -16.36 -4.66
C VAL A 99 16.59 -14.95 -4.64
N GLU A 100 17.58 -14.71 -3.78
CA GLU A 100 18.33 -13.46 -3.74
C GLU A 100 19.16 -13.26 -5.01
N GLY A 101 19.67 -14.36 -5.58
CA GLY A 101 20.29 -14.39 -6.90
C GLY A 101 19.33 -13.92 -8.00
N GLU A 102 18.12 -14.49 -8.06
CA GLU A 102 17.09 -14.11 -9.03
C GLU A 102 16.69 -12.63 -8.93
N ILE A 103 16.47 -12.12 -7.70
CA ILE A 103 16.14 -10.70 -7.49
C ILE A 103 17.29 -9.80 -7.96
N THR A 104 18.53 -10.21 -7.68
CA THR A 104 19.72 -9.47 -8.10
C THR A 104 19.89 -9.47 -9.61
N GLU A 105 19.65 -10.60 -10.27
CA GLU A 105 19.67 -10.73 -11.74
C GLU A 105 18.60 -9.85 -12.39
N ILE A 106 17.36 -9.87 -11.88
CA ILE A 106 16.28 -9.01 -12.38
C ILE A 106 16.66 -7.53 -12.27
N ARG A 107 17.23 -7.13 -11.13
CA ARG A 107 17.70 -5.77 -10.91
C ARG A 107 18.82 -5.38 -11.86
N LYS A 108 19.82 -6.26 -12.06
CA LYS A 108 20.92 -6.03 -12.99
C LYS A 108 20.43 -5.85 -14.42
N ARG A 109 19.52 -6.72 -14.89
CA ARG A 109 18.93 -6.59 -16.24
C ARG A 109 18.27 -5.24 -16.42
N PHE A 110 17.47 -4.83 -15.43
CA PHE A 110 16.81 -3.54 -15.47
C PHE A 110 17.78 -2.34 -15.45
N GLU A 111 18.85 -2.41 -14.64
CA GLU A 111 19.89 -1.39 -14.62
C GLU A 111 20.67 -1.34 -15.94
N SER A 112 20.96 -2.49 -16.57
CA SER A 112 21.61 -2.56 -17.88
C SER A 112 20.75 -1.96 -18.99
N ASP A 113 19.46 -2.33 -19.06
CA ASP A 113 18.50 -1.81 -20.05
C ASP A 113 18.37 -0.27 -19.93
N SER A 114 18.45 0.25 -18.71
CA SER A 114 18.40 1.70 -18.46
C SER A 114 19.66 2.45 -18.90
N LYS A 115 20.84 1.83 -18.79
CA LYS A 115 22.13 2.44 -19.15
C LYS A 115 22.41 2.40 -20.65
N GLU A 116 22.04 1.31 -21.32
CA GLU A 116 22.28 1.13 -22.76
C GLU A 116 21.49 2.13 -23.61
N THR A 117 20.38 2.64 -23.08
CA THR A 117 19.47 3.51 -23.85
C THR A 117 19.59 5.01 -23.50
N GLU A 118 20.39 5.41 -22.50
CA GLU A 118 20.40 6.79 -21.92
C GLU A 118 18.99 7.38 -21.67
N ARG A 119 17.98 6.51 -21.52
CA ARG A 119 16.57 6.93 -21.41
C ARG A 119 16.21 7.10 -19.94
N THR A 120 15.46 8.17 -19.66
CA THR A 120 14.80 8.36 -18.37
C THR A 120 13.81 7.21 -18.14
N MET A 121 13.88 6.58 -16.95
CA MET A 121 12.98 5.47 -16.59
C MET A 121 11.52 5.89 -16.70
N THR A 122 10.73 5.14 -17.48
CA THR A 122 9.29 5.40 -17.61
C THR A 122 8.52 4.69 -16.50
N LEU A 123 7.27 5.12 -16.27
CA LEU A 123 6.37 4.42 -15.34
C LEU A 123 6.12 2.96 -15.77
N ALA A 124 6.08 2.69 -17.07
CA ALA A 124 5.90 1.34 -17.61
C ALA A 124 7.09 0.43 -17.25
N ASP A 125 8.31 0.96 -17.26
CA ASP A 125 9.52 0.22 -16.89
C ASP A 125 9.50 -0.14 -15.40
N LEU A 126 9.11 0.82 -14.55
CA LEU A 126 8.94 0.57 -13.11
C LEU A 126 7.86 -0.47 -12.82
N GLN A 127 6.75 -0.46 -13.57
CA GLN A 127 5.70 -1.46 -13.44
C GLN A 127 6.18 -2.86 -13.86
N ARG A 128 6.97 -2.96 -14.94
CA ARG A 128 7.58 -4.23 -15.38
C ARG A 128 8.56 -4.76 -14.34
N LEU A 129 9.43 -3.90 -13.80
CA LEU A 129 10.34 -4.28 -12.71
C LEU A 129 9.56 -4.79 -11.49
N ALA A 130 8.53 -4.06 -11.06
CA ALA A 130 7.71 -4.45 -9.92
C ALA A 130 7.03 -5.81 -10.16
N THR A 131 6.53 -6.04 -11.37
CA THR A 131 5.90 -7.32 -11.75
C THR A 131 6.91 -8.46 -11.69
N ASN A 132 8.11 -8.27 -12.26
CA ASN A 132 9.15 -9.28 -12.28
C ASN A 132 9.72 -9.59 -10.90
N ILE A 133 9.86 -8.58 -10.03
CA ILE A 133 10.36 -8.73 -8.65
C ILE A 133 9.29 -9.32 -7.72
N SER A 134 8.00 -9.18 -8.04
CA SER A 134 6.90 -9.56 -7.13
C SER A 134 6.91 -11.04 -6.74
N ALA A 135 7.08 -11.94 -7.71
CA ALA A 135 7.09 -13.38 -7.49
C ALA A 135 8.27 -13.84 -6.61
N PRO A 136 9.55 -13.55 -6.95
CA PRO A 136 10.67 -13.95 -6.10
C PRO A 136 10.66 -13.25 -4.74
N SER A 137 10.14 -12.02 -4.64
CA SER A 137 9.95 -11.35 -3.34
C SER A 137 8.93 -12.07 -2.45
N LYS A 138 7.84 -12.59 -3.04
CA LYS A 138 6.86 -13.40 -2.32
C LYS A 138 7.49 -14.70 -1.83
N VAL A 139 8.24 -15.40 -2.68
CA VAL A 139 8.96 -16.63 -2.30
C VAL A 139 9.95 -16.36 -1.18
N LYS A 140 10.76 -15.29 -1.29
CA LYS A 140 11.66 -14.86 -0.21
C LYS A 140 10.91 -14.68 1.11
N ARG A 141 9.77 -13.99 1.06
CA ARG A 141 8.96 -13.75 2.25
C ARG A 141 8.40 -15.03 2.86
N GLU A 142 7.95 -15.97 2.04
CA GLU A 142 7.44 -17.27 2.50
C GLU A 142 8.53 -18.10 3.20
N ILE A 143 9.75 -18.09 2.64
CA ILE A 143 10.91 -18.74 3.26
C ILE A 143 11.19 -18.14 4.64
N GLU A 144 11.33 -16.82 4.73
CA GLU A 144 11.59 -16.11 6.00
C GLU A 144 10.51 -16.40 7.05
N VAL A 145 9.23 -16.40 6.66
CA VAL A 145 8.11 -16.68 7.57
C VAL A 145 8.15 -18.12 8.07
N ARG A 146 8.36 -19.09 7.17
CA ARG A 146 8.44 -20.50 7.53
C ARG A 146 9.58 -20.75 8.53
N PHE A 147 10.76 -20.20 8.25
CA PHE A 147 11.91 -20.33 9.15
C PHE A 147 11.71 -19.61 10.48
N SER A 148 11.03 -18.46 10.49
CA SER A 148 10.64 -17.78 11.74
C SER A 148 9.68 -18.63 12.59
N ILE A 149 8.73 -19.34 11.96
CA ILE A 149 7.82 -20.28 12.65
C ILE A 149 8.60 -21.48 13.21
N GLU A 150 9.52 -22.06 12.44
CA GLU A 150 10.36 -23.17 12.89
C GLU A 150 11.25 -22.75 14.06
N ALA A 151 11.87 -21.58 13.99
CA ALA A 151 12.67 -21.00 15.06
C ALA A 151 11.84 -20.75 16.32
N TRP A 152 10.62 -20.26 16.16
CA TRP A 152 9.67 -20.06 17.27
C TRP A 152 9.35 -21.36 18.01
N ARG A 153 9.27 -22.48 17.29
CA ARG A 153 9.01 -23.80 17.86
C ARG A 153 10.18 -24.34 18.69
N VAL A 154 11.41 -23.89 18.43
CA VAL A 154 12.60 -24.27 19.23
C VAL A 154 12.54 -23.69 20.65
N LEU A 155 11.87 -22.55 20.82
CA LEU A 155 11.71 -21.89 22.11
C LEU A 155 10.68 -22.60 22.98
N ARG A 156 10.91 -22.59 24.30
CA ARG A 156 9.92 -22.94 25.33
C ARG A 156 8.87 -21.84 25.47
N GLU A 157 7.73 -22.12 26.08
CA GLU A 157 6.66 -21.13 26.22
C GLU A 157 7.09 -19.87 26.96
N GLU A 158 7.83 -19.99 28.06
CA GLU A 158 8.37 -18.84 28.81
C GLU A 158 9.28 -17.97 27.92
N GLN A 159 10.17 -18.60 27.15
CA GLN A 159 11.08 -17.92 26.23
C GLN A 159 10.32 -17.22 25.10
N ARG A 160 9.21 -17.81 24.63
CA ARG A 160 8.32 -17.20 23.64
C ARG A 160 7.65 -15.94 24.18
N LEU A 161 7.23 -15.95 25.45
CA LEU A 161 6.65 -14.77 26.10
C LEU A 161 7.68 -13.64 26.20
N VAL A 162 8.88 -13.94 26.70
CA VAL A 162 9.97 -12.96 26.80
C VAL A 162 10.37 -12.43 25.43
N ALA A 163 10.50 -13.30 24.42
CA ALA A 163 10.76 -12.87 23.06
C ALA A 163 9.66 -11.91 22.57
N ARG A 164 8.37 -12.22 22.74
CA ARG A 164 7.30 -11.30 22.34
C ARG A 164 7.40 -9.94 23.03
N GLN A 165 7.76 -9.89 24.30
CA GLN A 165 7.95 -8.62 25.02
C GLN A 165 9.09 -7.80 24.40
N ILE A 166 10.24 -8.44 24.16
CA ILE A 166 11.40 -7.79 23.52
C ILE A 166 11.04 -7.23 22.13
N PHE A 167 10.32 -7.99 21.31
CA PHE A 167 10.02 -7.62 19.92
C PHE A 167 8.79 -6.73 19.72
N SER A 168 7.82 -6.77 20.63
CA SER A 168 6.66 -5.88 20.58
C SER A 168 6.98 -4.46 21.03
N GLY A 169 8.17 -4.23 21.60
CA GLY A 169 8.53 -2.94 22.17
C GLY A 169 7.58 -2.51 23.28
N ALA A 170 6.86 -3.47 23.89
CA ALA A 170 6.08 -3.25 25.08
C ALA A 170 7.08 -2.88 26.18
N LYS A 171 7.38 -1.58 26.28
CA LYS A 171 7.97 -1.01 27.48
C LYS A 171 7.18 -1.56 28.64
N GLU A 172 7.88 -2.11 29.61
CA GLU A 172 7.38 -2.23 30.97
C GLU A 172 6.80 -0.86 31.33
N SER A 173 5.48 -0.75 31.22
CA SER A 173 4.72 0.33 31.83
C SER A 173 4.73 0.02 33.32
N GLY A 174 5.88 0.23 33.94
CA GLY A 174 6.00 0.35 35.38
C GLY A 174 5.34 1.67 35.76
N TYR A 175 4.05 1.60 36.05
CA TYR A 175 3.30 2.45 36.97
C TYR A 175 2.13 1.64 37.50
#